data_AF-A0A1F8RJG8-F1
#
_entry.id   AF-A0A1F8RJG8-F1
#
_cell.length_a   1.000
_cell.length_b   1.000
_cell.length_c   1.000
_cell.angle_alpha   90.00
_cell.angle_beta   90.00
_cell.angle_gamma   90.00
#
_symmetry.space_group_name_H-M   'P 1'
#
loop_
_entity.id
_entity.type
_entity.pdbx_description
1 polymer ?
#
loop_
_entity_poly.entity_id
_entity_poly.type
_entity_poly.pdbx_seq_one_letter_code
_entity_poly.pdbx_strand_id
1 'polypeptide(L)'
;MRERIKEHGRPRSSHNSAPFAFNLAKKSADNKGVDLSQQRSSLEKDPVFADLFTQAKKRVSRMSVRVIEIDNQIVQTIFEVYAAMELKTPYNDFETH
;
A
#
# COMPACT_ATOMS: atom_id res chain seq x y z
N MET A 1 -0.97 16.10 -3.98
CA MET A 1 -0.09 15.22 -3.18
C MET A 1 -0.46 15.09 -1.70
N ARG A 2 -0.70 16.18 -0.94
CA ARG A 2 -1.07 16.10 0.50
C ARG A 2 -2.34 15.26 0.77
N GLU A 3 -3.35 15.37 -0.08
CA GLU A 3 -4.59 14.58 0.05
C GLU A 3 -4.34 13.09 -0.20
N ARG A 4 -3.56 12.76 -1.24
CA ARG A 4 -3.17 11.39 -1.54
C ARG A 4 -2.49 10.73 -0.34
N ILE A 5 -1.53 11.40 0.29
CA ILE A 5 -0.86 10.87 1.50
C ILE A 5 -1.88 10.61 2.63
N LYS A 6 -2.85 11.51 2.82
CA LYS A 6 -3.92 11.32 3.81
C LYS A 6 -4.81 10.11 3.48
N GLU A 7 -5.13 9.88 2.21
CA GLU A 7 -5.93 8.73 1.77
C GLU A 7 -5.27 7.39 2.13
N HIS A 8 -3.94 7.29 2.13
CA HIS A 8 -3.27 6.04 2.49
C HIS A 8 -3.39 5.65 3.97
N GLY A 9 -3.79 6.56 4.87
CA GLY A 9 -3.85 6.32 6.32
C GLY A 9 -5.20 6.59 7.00
N ARG A 10 -6.20 7.12 6.29
CA ARG A 10 -7.52 7.44 6.87
C ARG A 10 -8.29 6.18 7.24
N PRO A 11 -9.03 6.15 8.37
CA PRO A 11 -9.83 4.99 8.76
C PRO A 11 -10.85 4.53 7.71
N ARG A 12 -11.45 5.48 6.97
CA ARG A 12 -12.46 5.19 5.94
C ARG A 12 -11.88 4.83 4.57
N SER A 13 -10.56 4.78 4.43
CA SER A 13 -9.95 4.43 3.14
C SER A 13 -10.15 2.96 2.82
N SER A 14 -10.50 2.74 1.55
CA SER A 14 -10.72 1.42 0.95
C SER A 14 -9.45 0.84 0.33
N HIS A 15 -9.53 -0.40 -0.13
CA HIS A 15 -8.43 -1.07 -0.84
C HIS A 15 -7.91 -0.29 -2.06
N ASN A 16 -8.72 0.57 -2.68
CA ASN A 16 -8.36 1.40 -3.84
C ASN A 16 -7.64 2.70 -3.46
N SER A 17 -7.93 3.25 -2.28
CA SER A 17 -7.37 4.53 -1.83
C SER A 17 -6.18 4.36 -0.87
N ALA A 18 -6.03 3.17 -0.27
CA ALA A 18 -4.91 2.84 0.61
C ALA A 18 -4.19 1.52 0.21
N PRO A 19 -3.69 1.39 -1.03
CA PRO A 19 -3.10 0.14 -1.51
C PRO A 19 -1.87 -0.30 -0.71
N PHE A 20 -1.05 0.64 -0.22
CA PHE A 20 0.09 0.31 0.63
C PHE A 20 -0.33 -0.30 1.98
N ALA A 21 -1.31 0.29 2.66
CA ALA A 21 -1.86 -0.28 3.89
C ALA A 21 -2.51 -1.65 3.64
N PHE A 22 -3.13 -1.84 2.46
CA PHE A 22 -3.70 -3.13 2.08
C PHE A 22 -2.61 -4.20 1.91
N ASN A 23 -1.48 -3.87 1.27
CA ASN A 23 -0.35 -4.80 1.12
C ASN A 23 0.30 -5.16 2.47
N LEU A 24 0.39 -4.19 3.40
CA LEU A 24 0.80 -4.46 4.79
C LEU A 24 -0.16 -5.42 5.51
N ALA A 25 -1.47 -5.24 5.28
CA ALA A 25 -2.51 -6.12 5.85
C ALA A 25 -2.41 -7.53 5.26
N LYS A 26 -2.25 -7.69 3.94
CA LYS A 26 -2.03 -9.00 3.30
C LYS A 26 -0.87 -9.75 3.93
N LYS A 27 0.28 -9.10 4.11
CA LYS A 27 1.44 -9.74 4.77
C LYS A 27 1.12 -10.21 6.20
N SER A 28 0.35 -9.42 6.94
CA SER A 28 -0.05 -9.78 8.31
C SER A 28 -1.09 -10.88 8.35
N ALA A 29 -1.95 -10.94 7.34
CA ALA A 29 -3.02 -11.92 7.19
C ALA A 29 -2.51 -13.27 6.70
N ASP A 30 -1.50 -13.27 5.82
CA ASP A 30 -0.75 -14.46 5.39
C ASP A 30 -0.15 -15.20 6.59
N ASN A 31 0.49 -14.45 7.51
CA ASN A 31 1.02 -14.99 8.76
C ASN A 31 -0.06 -15.58 9.70
N LYS A 32 -1.33 -15.23 9.49
CA LYS A 32 -2.49 -15.73 10.26
C LYS A 32 -3.28 -16.81 9.51
N GLY A 33 -2.83 -17.23 8.32
CA GLY A 33 -3.51 -18.25 7.52
C GLY A 33 -4.84 -17.80 6.90
N VAL A 34 -5.04 -16.49 6.71
CA VAL A 34 -6.22 -15.98 6.00
C VAL A 34 -6.09 -16.29 4.51
N ASP A 35 -7.18 -16.73 3.88
CA ASP A 35 -7.21 -16.95 2.42
C ASP A 35 -7.12 -15.61 1.65
N LEU A 36 -6.00 -15.40 0.97
CA LEU A 36 -5.72 -14.18 0.20
C LEU A 36 -6.06 -14.30 -1.30
N SER A 37 -6.60 -15.44 -1.75
CA SER A 37 -6.95 -15.68 -3.15
C SER A 37 -8.17 -14.87 -3.62
N GLN A 38 -8.93 -14.35 -2.67
CA GLN A 38 -10.15 -13.59 -2.91
C GLN A 38 -9.87 -12.22 -3.54
N GLN A 39 -10.87 -11.67 -4.24
CA GLN A 39 -10.83 -10.30 -4.72
C GLN A 39 -10.66 -9.31 -3.57
N ARG A 40 -9.96 -8.20 -3.82
CA ARG A 40 -9.65 -7.18 -2.80
C ARG A 40 -10.90 -6.65 -2.09
N SER A 41 -12.00 -6.49 -2.82
CA SER A 41 -13.30 -6.03 -2.32
C SER A 41 -13.98 -7.02 -1.37
N SER A 42 -13.79 -8.32 -1.60
CA SER A 42 -14.28 -9.39 -0.71
C SER A 42 -13.38 -9.52 0.51
N LEU A 43 -12.07 -9.51 0.31
CA LEU A 43 -11.09 -9.61 1.38
C LEU A 43 -11.18 -8.43 2.37
N GLU A 44 -11.47 -7.21 1.89
CA GLU A 44 -11.71 -6.05 2.76
C GLU A 44 -12.93 -6.23 3.70
N LYS A 45 -13.88 -7.10 3.35
CA LYS A 45 -15.08 -7.39 4.16
C LYS A 45 -14.89 -8.55 5.13
N ASP A 46 -13.83 -9.35 4.97
CA ASP A 46 -13.51 -10.41 5.93
C ASP A 46 -13.18 -9.77 7.30
N PRO A 47 -13.83 -10.18 8.41
CA PRO A 47 -13.66 -9.52 9.70
C PRO A 47 -12.21 -9.54 10.22
N VAL A 48 -11.48 -10.63 9.97
CA VAL A 48 -10.09 -10.78 10.42
C VAL A 48 -9.19 -9.85 9.60
N PHE A 49 -9.39 -9.83 8.29
CA PHE A 49 -8.64 -8.94 7.41
C PHE A 49 -8.98 -7.47 7.63
N ALA A 50 -10.25 -7.13 7.86
CA ALA A 50 -10.70 -5.76 8.10
C ALA A 50 -10.04 -5.13 9.34
N ASP A 51 -9.87 -5.92 10.41
CA ASP A 51 -9.12 -5.49 11.59
C ASP A 51 -7.65 -5.25 11.25
N LEU A 52 -6.99 -6.20 10.58
CA LEU A 52 -5.60 -6.05 10.14
C LEU A 52 -5.40 -4.85 9.22
N PHE A 53 -6.34 -4.59 8.32
CA PHE A 53 -6.30 -3.45 7.41
C PHE A 53 -6.49 -2.13 8.16
N THR A 54 -7.36 -2.10 9.18
CA THR A 54 -7.50 -0.94 10.07
C THR A 54 -6.21 -0.65 10.83
N GLN A 55 -5.55 -1.69 11.36
CA GLN A 55 -4.25 -1.56 12.01
C GLN A 55 -3.17 -1.04 11.04
N ALA A 56 -3.15 -1.56 9.81
CA ALA A 56 -2.22 -1.11 8.78
C ALA A 56 -2.44 0.36 8.41
N LYS A 57 -3.68 0.82 8.22
CA LYS A 57 -4.01 2.23 7.95
C LYS A 57 -3.53 3.13 9.10
N LYS A 58 -3.74 2.72 10.35
CA LYS A 58 -3.25 3.43 11.54
C LYS A 58 -1.72 3.49 11.62
N ARG A 59 -1.03 2.44 11.16
CA ARG A 59 0.43 2.43 11.04
C ARG A 59 0.88 3.44 9.98
N VAL A 60 0.28 3.42 8.79
CA VAL A 60 0.64 4.32 7.69
C VAL A 60 0.37 5.78 8.05
N SER A 61 -0.72 6.10 8.75
CA SER A 61 -1.02 7.49 9.17
C SER A 61 0.00 8.08 10.15
N ARG A 62 0.82 7.24 10.77
CA ARG A 62 1.88 7.64 11.71
C ARG A 62 3.27 7.68 11.08
N MET A 63 3.41 7.26 9.82
CA MET A 63 4.70 7.28 9.11
C MET A 63 5.06 8.71 8.69
N SER A 64 6.34 9.05 8.83
CA SER A 64 6.89 10.24 8.20
C SER A 64 7.09 9.98 6.71
N VAL A 65 6.49 10.82 5.87
CA VAL A 65 6.56 10.68 4.41
C VAL A 65 7.43 11.81 3.85
N ARG A 66 8.33 11.46 2.93
CA ARG A 66 9.07 12.40 2.08
C ARG A 66 8.62 12.21 0.64
N VAL A 67 8.61 13.29 -0.13
CA VAL A 67 8.17 13.31 -1.53
C VAL A 67 9.26 13.95 -2.37
N ILE A 68 9.49 13.36 -3.55
CA ILE A 68 10.32 13.92 -4.61
C ILE A 68 9.38 14.11 -5.80
N GLU A 69 9.38 15.31 -6.39
CA GLU A 69 8.58 15.66 -7.56
C GLU A 69 9.47 15.53 -8.81
N ILE A 70 8.98 14.80 -9.82
CA ILE A 70 9.67 14.55 -11.08
C ILE A 70 8.64 14.73 -12.19
N ASP A 71 8.74 15.84 -12.93
CA ASP A 71 7.73 16.20 -13.95
C ASP A 71 7.85 15.36 -15.23
N ASN A 72 9.06 14.88 -15.55
CA ASN A 72 9.29 14.08 -16.74
C ASN A 72 8.95 12.61 -16.47
N GLN A 73 7.97 12.08 -17.19
CA GLN A 73 7.47 10.71 -17.00
C GLN A 73 8.54 9.63 -17.22
N ILE A 74 9.45 9.80 -18.19
CA ILE A 74 10.53 8.83 -18.45
C ILE A 74 11.50 8.81 -17.27
N VAL A 75 11.89 10.00 -16.78
CA VAL A 75 12.77 10.12 -15.61
C VAL A 75 12.10 9.55 -14.37
N GLN A 76 10.80 9.78 -14.19
CA GLN A 76 10.04 9.21 -13.08
C GLN A 76 10.08 7.69 -13.11
N THR A 77 9.79 7.06 -14.24
CA THR A 77 9.84 5.59 -14.39
C THR A 77 11.23 5.04 -14.08
N ILE A 78 12.29 5.64 -14.62
CA ILE A 78 13.67 5.21 -14.34
C ILE A 78 13.98 5.34 -12.85
N PHE A 79 13.57 6.45 -12.22
CA PHE A 79 13.79 6.69 -10.81
C PHE A 79 13.03 5.68 -9.92
N GLU A 80 11.79 5.34 -10.26
CA GLU A 80 10.99 4.36 -9.51
C GLU A 80 11.65 2.97 -9.52
N VAL A 81 12.15 2.51 -10.67
CA VAL A 81 12.88 1.24 -10.79
C VAL A 81 14.18 1.29 -9.99
N TYR A 82 14.98 2.34 -10.17
CA TYR A 82 16.24 2.53 -9.45
C TYR A 82 16.03 2.55 -7.93
N ALA A 83 15.09 3.34 -7.45
CA ALA A 83 14.76 3.44 -6.03
C ALA A 83 14.29 2.11 -5.46
N ALA A 84 13.48 1.34 -6.20
CA ALA A 84 13.03 0.03 -5.77
C ALA A 84 14.18 -0.98 -5.62
N MET A 85 15.14 -0.95 -6.54
CA MET A 85 16.34 -1.79 -6.49
C MET A 85 17.26 -1.42 -5.32
N GLU A 86 17.61 -0.14 -5.19
CA GLU A 86 18.54 0.34 -4.16
C GLU A 86 17.97 0.21 -2.74
N LEU A 87 16.70 0.57 -2.57
CA LEU A 87 16.03 0.52 -1.26
C LEU A 87 15.42 -0.87 -0.96
N LYS A 88 15.51 -1.81 -1.90
CA LYS A 88 14.99 -3.18 -1.80
C LYS A 88 13.54 -3.20 -1.31
N THR A 89 12.69 -2.38 -1.93
CA THR A 89 11.31 -2.15 -1.47
C THR A 89 10.42 -3.33 -1.82
N PRO A 90 9.89 -4.10 -0.83
CA PRO A 90 9.20 -5.36 -1.10
C PRO A 90 7.73 -5.20 -1.52
N TYR A 91 7.24 -3.97 -1.64
CA TYR A 91 5.83 -3.67 -1.95
C TYR A 91 5.64 -2.90 -3.25
N ASN A 92 6.74 -2.60 -3.95
CA ASN A 92 6.71 -2.05 -5.30
C ASN A 92 6.54 -3.21 -6.27
N ASP A 93 5.54 -3.10 -7.14
CA ASP A 93 5.20 -4.10 -8.15
C ASP A 93 5.21 -3.39 -9.50
N PHE A 94 5.86 -4.00 -10.49
CA PHE A 94 6.02 -3.47 -11.84
C PHE A 94 5.39 -4.37 -12.92
N GLU A 95 4.72 -5.48 -12.54
CA GLU A 95 4.15 -6.44 -13.50
C GLU A 95 2.93 -5.89 -14.27
N THR A 96 2.37 -4.76 -13.83
CA THR A 96 1.14 -4.17 -14.38
C THR A 96 1.37 -2.90 -15.23
N HIS A 97 2.62 -2.65 -15.67
CA HIS A 97 2.99 -1.51 -16.51
C HIS A 97 3.00 -1.78 -18.01
#